data_AF-A0A556RUD3-F1
#
_entry.id   AF-A0A556RUD3-F1
#
_cell.length_a   1.000
_cell.length_b   1.000
_cell.length_c   1.000
_cell.angle_alpha   90.00
_cell.angle_beta   90.00
_cell.angle_gamma   90.00
#
_symmetry.space_group_name_H-M   'P 1'
#
loop_
_entity.id
_entity.type
_entity.pdbx_description
1 polymer ?
#
loop_
_entity_poly.entity_id
_entity_poly.type
_entity_poly.pdbx_seq_one_letter_code
_entity_poly.pdbx_strand_id
1 'polypeptide(L)'
;NHPGATTKSKGFVQLNSSTDSNLENQAATPLAVKKAYDTASEATKKANDLMAAHEKSTNHPNATTKSKGFVQLNSFTDSNLENQAATPLAVKKAYDTASEAAKKANDLMAAHEKSINHPNATISSKGFVQLNSSIDSNLENQAATPLAVKKTYDLANGAVKKANDLMAAHEKSTNHPGATTKSKGFVQLNSSTDSNLENQA
;
A
#
# COMPACT_ATOMS: atom_id res chain seq x y z
N ASN A 1 -92.08 47.21 -34.60
CA ASN A 1 -90.98 46.44 -33.98
C ASN A 1 -90.43 45.45 -34.98
N HIS A 2 -89.15 45.59 -35.36
CA HIS A 2 -88.47 44.59 -36.18
C HIS A 2 -87.67 43.64 -35.28
N PRO A 3 -87.73 42.32 -35.48
CA PRO A 3 -87.01 41.36 -34.66
C PRO A 3 -85.50 41.36 -34.96
N GLY A 4 -84.71 40.98 -33.96
CA GLY A 4 -83.26 40.74 -34.12
C GLY A 4 -82.97 39.50 -34.98
N ALA A 5 -81.79 39.44 -35.59
CA ALA A 5 -81.38 38.25 -36.33
C ALA A 5 -81.06 37.07 -35.39
N THR A 6 -81.33 35.86 -35.86
CA THR A 6 -80.94 34.61 -35.17
C THR A 6 -80.28 33.68 -36.16
N THR A 7 -79.73 32.56 -35.68
CA THR A 7 -79.21 31.48 -36.54
C THR A 7 -80.30 30.80 -37.39
N LYS A 8 -81.59 31.04 -37.12
CA LYS A 8 -82.73 30.44 -37.82
C LYS A 8 -83.59 31.44 -38.59
N SER A 9 -83.44 32.74 -38.36
CA SER A 9 -84.33 33.77 -38.93
C SER A 9 -83.58 35.09 -39.20
N LYS A 10 -83.92 35.75 -40.31
CA LYS A 10 -83.40 37.09 -40.66
C LYS A 10 -83.89 38.15 -39.67
N GLY A 11 -83.10 39.21 -39.47
CA GLY A 11 -83.42 40.35 -38.61
C GLY A 11 -82.30 41.39 -38.57
N PHE A 12 -82.40 42.37 -37.66
CA PHE A 12 -81.37 43.41 -37.46
C PHE A 12 -80.30 42.93 -36.45
N VAL A 13 -79.04 43.35 -36.65
CA VAL A 13 -77.89 42.96 -35.82
C VAL A 13 -77.13 44.19 -35.33
N GLN A 14 -76.76 44.21 -34.06
CA GLN A 14 -75.87 45.24 -33.51
C GLN A 14 -74.40 44.83 -33.74
N LEU A 15 -73.53 45.81 -33.94
CA LEU A 15 -72.09 45.59 -34.16
C LEU A 15 -71.31 45.80 -32.86
N ASN A 16 -70.28 44.96 -32.64
CA ASN A 16 -69.39 45.04 -31.49
C ASN A 16 -67.92 44.98 -31.94
N SER A 17 -67.09 45.85 -31.35
CA SER A 17 -65.66 45.96 -31.65
C SER A 17 -64.75 45.40 -30.55
N SER A 18 -65.29 44.71 -29.54
CA SER A 18 -64.51 44.06 -28.50
C SER A 18 -63.94 42.72 -28.96
N THR A 19 -62.76 42.35 -28.45
CA THR A 19 -62.06 41.10 -28.78
C THR A 19 -62.32 39.96 -27.80
N ASP A 20 -63.05 40.24 -26.72
CA ASP A 20 -63.36 39.34 -25.59
C ASP A 20 -64.87 39.20 -25.37
N SER A 21 -65.69 39.69 -26.29
CA SER A 21 -67.16 39.60 -26.18
C SER A 21 -67.63 38.15 -26.27
N ASN A 22 -68.50 37.77 -25.34
CA ASN A 22 -69.22 36.49 -25.32
C ASN A 22 -70.69 36.60 -25.76
N LEU A 23 -71.12 37.78 -26.23
CA LEU A 23 -72.49 38.00 -26.72
C LEU A 23 -72.69 37.33 -28.08
N GLU A 24 -73.69 36.46 -28.18
CA GLU A 24 -74.02 35.72 -29.41
C GLU A 24 -74.97 36.48 -30.35
N ASN A 25 -75.56 37.59 -29.89
CA ASN A 25 -76.55 38.38 -30.64
C ASN A 25 -75.96 39.64 -31.31
N GLN A 26 -74.63 39.78 -31.32
CA GLN A 26 -73.92 40.90 -31.94
C GLN A 26 -72.92 40.37 -32.97
N ALA A 27 -72.73 41.11 -34.07
CA ALA A 27 -71.72 40.77 -35.07
C ALA A 27 -70.41 41.51 -34.77
N ALA A 28 -69.28 40.78 -34.87
CA ALA A 28 -67.96 41.36 -34.74
C ALA A 28 -67.66 42.32 -35.90
N THR A 29 -67.07 43.47 -35.60
CA THR A 29 -66.56 44.37 -36.63
C THR A 29 -65.23 43.88 -37.19
N PRO A 30 -64.84 44.28 -38.42
CA PRO A 30 -63.51 44.01 -38.95
C PRO A 30 -62.37 44.48 -38.02
N LEU A 31 -62.61 45.53 -37.22
CA LEU A 31 -61.67 46.01 -36.22
C LEU A 31 -61.41 44.98 -35.11
N ALA A 32 -62.47 44.37 -34.55
CA ALA A 32 -62.34 43.31 -33.55
C ALA A 32 -61.56 42.11 -34.10
N VAL A 33 -61.91 41.66 -35.31
CA VAL A 33 -61.25 40.52 -35.97
C VAL A 33 -59.76 40.81 -36.21
N LYS A 34 -59.44 42.00 -36.74
CA LYS A 34 -58.04 42.40 -36.96
C LYS A 34 -57.25 42.46 -35.66
N LYS A 35 -57.81 43.07 -34.61
CA LYS A 35 -57.13 43.20 -33.31
C LYS A 35 -56.87 41.82 -32.67
N ALA A 36 -57.82 40.89 -32.77
CA ALA A 36 -57.64 39.52 -32.29
C ALA A 36 -56.53 38.79 -33.07
N TYR A 37 -56.52 38.93 -34.41
CA TYR A 37 -55.48 38.35 -35.25
C TYR A 37 -54.09 38.92 -34.95
N ASP A 38 -53.97 40.24 -34.85
CA ASP A 38 -52.71 40.93 -34.53
C ASP A 38 -52.17 40.43 -33.17
N THR A 39 -53.03 40.34 -32.15
CA THR A 39 -52.66 39.82 -30.82
C THR A 39 -52.16 38.38 -30.87
N ALA A 40 -52.84 37.50 -31.64
CA ALA A 40 -52.42 36.12 -31.81
C ALA A 40 -51.09 35.98 -32.57
N SER A 41 -50.89 36.82 -33.61
CA SER A 41 -49.64 36.88 -34.38
C SER A 41 -48.48 37.35 -33.50
N GLU A 42 -48.68 38.39 -32.70
CA GLU A 42 -47.70 38.90 -31.74
C GLU A 42 -47.35 37.85 -30.67
N ALA A 43 -48.34 37.16 -30.12
CA ALA A 43 -48.11 36.09 -29.15
C ALA A 43 -47.28 34.95 -29.75
N THR A 44 -47.58 34.56 -31.00
CA THR A 44 -46.82 33.54 -31.72
C THR A 44 -45.39 33.98 -31.98
N LYS A 45 -45.20 35.23 -32.43
CA LYS A 45 -43.88 35.81 -32.64
C LYS A 45 -43.07 35.83 -31.33
N LYS A 46 -43.67 36.28 -30.24
CA LYS A 46 -43.02 36.29 -28.91
C LYS A 46 -42.63 34.89 -28.45
N ALA A 47 -43.48 33.89 -28.65
CA ALA A 47 -43.15 32.51 -28.31
C ALA A 47 -41.97 31.98 -29.13
N ASN A 48 -41.95 32.26 -30.44
CA ASN A 48 -40.85 31.89 -31.32
C ASN A 48 -39.54 32.60 -30.94
N ASP A 49 -39.60 33.90 -30.63
CA ASP A 49 -38.43 34.67 -30.19
C ASP A 49 -37.86 34.12 -28.87
N LEU A 50 -38.73 33.77 -27.92
CA LEU A 50 -38.34 33.14 -26.65
C LEU A 50 -37.70 31.77 -26.85
N MET A 51 -38.25 30.96 -27.77
CA MET A 51 -37.73 29.62 -28.06
C MET A 51 -36.37 29.70 -28.77
N ALA A 52 -36.22 30.61 -29.73
CA ALA A 52 -34.95 30.89 -30.39
C ALA A 52 -33.89 31.43 -29.40
N ALA A 53 -34.31 32.23 -28.41
CA ALA A 53 -33.42 32.68 -27.34
C ALA A 53 -33.01 31.54 -26.40
N HIS A 54 -33.94 30.65 -26.04
CA HIS A 54 -33.67 29.47 -25.22
C HIS A 54 -32.71 28.50 -25.89
N GLU A 55 -32.89 28.20 -27.18
CA GLU A 55 -32.01 27.29 -27.94
C GLU A 55 -30.55 27.77 -27.95
N LYS A 56 -30.34 29.09 -28.03
CA LYS A 56 -29.00 29.71 -28.00
C LYS A 56 -28.46 29.90 -26.58
N SER A 57 -29.32 29.75 -25.57
CA SER A 57 -28.94 29.96 -24.18
C SER A 57 -28.22 28.73 -23.64
N THR A 58 -26.98 28.90 -23.23
CA THR A 58 -26.25 27.94 -22.40
C THR A 58 -26.47 28.21 -20.91
N ASN A 59 -27.45 29.03 -20.54
CA ASN A 59 -27.66 29.57 -19.20
C ASN A 59 -28.36 28.56 -18.26
N HIS A 60 -27.95 27.30 -18.33
CA HIS A 60 -28.34 26.28 -17.36
C HIS A 60 -27.30 26.24 -16.23
N PRO A 61 -27.73 25.89 -15.01
CA PRO A 61 -26.80 25.71 -13.89
C PRO A 61 -25.82 24.56 -14.16
N ASN A 62 -24.62 24.67 -13.59
CA ASN A 62 -23.65 23.58 -13.58
C ASN A 62 -24.15 22.41 -12.72
N ALA A 63 -23.77 21.19 -13.08
CA ALA A 63 -24.08 20.03 -12.26
C ALA A 63 -23.31 20.08 -10.94
N THR A 64 -23.91 19.53 -9.91
CA THR A 64 -23.30 19.29 -8.61
C THR A 64 -23.61 17.88 -8.15
N THR A 65 -23.01 17.44 -7.05
CA THR A 65 -23.36 16.16 -6.41
C THR A 65 -24.80 16.12 -5.86
N LYS A 66 -25.48 17.27 -5.77
CA LYS A 66 -26.86 17.39 -5.25
C LYS A 66 -27.89 17.75 -6.32
N SER A 67 -27.48 18.20 -7.50
CA SER A 67 -28.39 18.74 -8.51
C SER A 67 -27.84 18.56 -9.92
N LYS A 68 -28.72 18.24 -10.86
CA LYS A 68 -28.38 18.07 -12.28
C LYS A 68 -27.98 19.42 -12.92
N GLY A 69 -27.17 19.37 -13.96
CA GLY A 69 -26.72 20.52 -14.72
C GLY A 69 -25.67 20.14 -15.79
N PHE A 70 -24.97 21.12 -16.34
CA PHE A 70 -23.87 20.86 -17.29
C PHE A 70 -22.53 20.62 -16.58
N VAL A 71 -21.67 19.81 -17.19
CA VAL A 71 -20.31 19.48 -16.69
C VAL A 71 -19.31 19.66 -17.83
N GLN A 72 -18.13 20.18 -17.53
CA GLN A 72 -17.02 20.21 -18.47
C GLN A 72 -16.21 18.92 -18.38
N LEU A 73 -15.73 18.42 -19.52
CA LEU A 73 -14.90 17.22 -19.56
C LEU A 73 -13.42 17.57 -19.38
N ASN A 74 -12.70 16.73 -18.65
CA ASN A 74 -11.27 16.88 -18.40
C ASN A 74 -10.52 15.57 -18.65
N SER A 75 -9.39 15.66 -19.36
CA SER A 75 -8.53 14.53 -19.71
C SER A 75 -7.20 14.47 -18.92
N PHE A 76 -7.01 15.35 -17.95
CA PHE A 76 -5.86 15.31 -17.03
C PHE A 76 -6.01 14.18 -16.00
N THR A 77 -4.90 13.57 -15.60
CA THR A 77 -4.85 12.47 -14.62
C THR A 77 -4.53 12.93 -13.20
N ASP A 78 -4.19 14.20 -13.03
CA ASP A 78 -3.72 14.84 -11.81
C ASP A 78 -4.58 16.08 -11.43
N SER A 79 -5.74 16.24 -12.07
CA SER A 79 -6.63 17.36 -11.77
C SER A 79 -7.30 17.20 -10.41
N ASN A 80 -7.43 18.32 -9.69
CA ASN A 80 -8.13 18.45 -8.42
C ASN A 80 -9.52 19.13 -8.57
N LEU A 81 -9.99 19.34 -9.80
CA LEU A 81 -11.26 20.01 -10.06
C LEU A 81 -12.43 19.07 -9.82
N GLU A 82 -13.30 19.41 -8.87
CA GLU A 82 -14.47 18.60 -8.52
C GLU A 82 -15.71 18.90 -9.38
N ASN A 83 -15.66 19.95 -10.21
CA ASN A 83 -16.77 20.38 -11.07
C ASN A 83 -16.61 19.92 -12.53
N GLN A 84 -15.67 19.01 -12.80
CA GLN A 84 -15.39 18.46 -14.12
C GLN A 84 -15.49 16.94 -14.10
N ALA A 85 -15.92 16.34 -15.21
CA ALA A 85 -15.96 14.89 -15.35
C ALA A 85 -14.72 14.39 -16.09
N ALA A 86 -14.12 13.32 -15.56
CA ALA A 86 -12.99 12.67 -16.21
C ALA A 86 -13.43 12.01 -17.53
N THR A 87 -12.62 12.19 -18.58
CA THR A 87 -12.83 11.47 -19.84
C THR A 87 -12.35 10.01 -19.73
N PRO A 88 -12.85 9.10 -20.60
CA PRO A 88 -12.32 7.74 -20.68
C PRO A 88 -10.79 7.68 -20.91
N LEU A 89 -10.23 8.70 -21.58
CA LEU A 89 -8.79 8.83 -21.78
C LEU A 89 -8.03 9.03 -20.46
N ALA A 90 -8.48 9.95 -19.60
CA ALA A 90 -7.88 10.16 -18.27
C ALA A 90 -7.95 8.89 -17.42
N VAL A 91 -9.13 8.25 -17.38
CA VAL A 91 -9.34 7.04 -16.58
C VAL A 91 -8.45 5.90 -17.07
N LYS A 92 -8.37 5.69 -18.40
CA LYS A 92 -7.49 4.66 -18.98
C LYS A 92 -6.02 4.93 -18.66
N LYS A 93 -5.55 6.18 -18.80
CA LYS A 93 -4.16 6.55 -18.51
C LYS A 93 -3.80 6.34 -17.04
N ALA A 94 -4.69 6.71 -16.12
CA ALA A 94 -4.50 6.47 -14.69
C ALA A 94 -4.46 4.96 -14.37
N TYR A 95 -5.36 4.18 -14.98
CA TYR A 95 -5.38 2.72 -14.83
C TYR A 95 -4.09 2.07 -15.36
N ASP A 96 -3.65 2.43 -16.57
CA ASP A 96 -2.43 1.89 -17.18
C ASP A 96 -1.21 2.18 -16.29
N THR A 97 -1.10 3.41 -15.78
CA THR A 97 -0.02 3.82 -14.85
C THR A 97 -0.04 2.99 -13.56
N ALA A 98 -1.23 2.78 -12.97
CA ALA A 98 -1.37 1.97 -11.76
C ALA A 98 -1.03 0.49 -12.02
N SER A 99 -1.46 -0.06 -13.16
CA SER A 99 -1.17 -1.44 -13.56
C SER A 99 0.34 -1.66 -13.79
N GLU A 100 1.02 -0.70 -14.41
CA GLU A 100 2.48 -0.77 -14.59
C GLU A 100 3.23 -0.69 -13.26
N ALA A 101 2.81 0.19 -12.35
CA ALA A 101 3.39 0.29 -11.02
C ALA A 101 3.22 -1.01 -10.22
N ALA A 102 2.03 -1.61 -10.26
CA ALA A 102 1.77 -2.89 -9.61
C ALA A 102 2.62 -4.02 -10.19
N LYS A 103 2.74 -4.09 -11.52
CA LYS A 103 3.61 -5.06 -12.19
C LYS A 103 5.07 -4.88 -11.77
N LYS A 104 5.58 -3.66 -11.78
CA LYS A 104 6.95 -3.35 -11.35
C LYS A 104 7.20 -3.75 -9.90
N ALA A 105 6.24 -3.50 -9.01
CA ALA A 105 6.35 -3.93 -7.62
C ALA A 105 6.43 -5.46 -7.49
N ASN A 106 5.57 -6.18 -8.22
CA ASN A 106 5.59 -7.65 -8.24
C ASN A 106 6.91 -8.19 -8.82
N ASP A 107 7.41 -7.61 -9.91
CA ASP A 107 8.68 -8.01 -10.52
C ASP A 107 9.86 -7.79 -9.53
N LEU A 108 9.86 -6.66 -8.81
CA LEU A 108 10.85 -6.37 -7.77
C LEU A 108 10.76 -7.35 -6.58
N MET A 109 9.55 -7.69 -6.14
CA MET A 109 9.35 -8.69 -5.08
C MET A 109 9.82 -10.08 -5.50
N ALA A 110 9.48 -10.50 -6.72
CA ALA A 110 9.93 -11.78 -7.27
C ALA A 110 11.46 -11.83 -7.42
N ALA A 111 12.08 -10.70 -7.80
CA ALA A 111 13.53 -10.57 -7.84
C ALA A 111 14.15 -10.64 -6.44
N HIS A 112 13.56 -9.97 -5.45
CA HIS A 112 14.01 -10.00 -4.06
C HIS A 112 13.91 -11.41 -3.46
N GLU A 113 12.80 -12.12 -3.66
CA GLU A 113 12.60 -13.48 -3.16
C GLU A 113 13.66 -14.46 -3.69
N LYS A 114 14.04 -14.33 -4.96
CA LYS A 114 15.11 -15.15 -5.56
C LYS A 114 16.51 -14.66 -5.22
N SER A 115 16.64 -13.45 -4.68
CA SER A 115 17.92 -12.80 -4.44
C SER A 115 18.53 -13.29 -3.13
N ILE A 116 19.71 -13.90 -3.23
CA ILE A 116 20.63 -14.13 -2.11
C ILE A 116 21.65 -12.97 -2.01
N ASN A 117 21.43 -11.83 -2.70
CA ASN A 117 22.32 -10.65 -2.65
C ASN A 117 22.18 -9.85 -1.36
N HIS A 118 22.07 -10.51 -0.21
CA HIS A 118 22.44 -9.87 1.04
C HIS A 118 23.93 -10.08 1.28
N PRO A 119 24.67 -9.06 1.75
CA PRO A 119 26.06 -9.23 2.11
C PRO A 119 26.22 -10.32 3.17
N ASN A 120 27.35 -11.03 3.13
CA ASN A 120 27.72 -11.95 4.20
C ASN A 120 27.91 -11.18 5.50
N ALA A 121 27.57 -11.79 6.63
CA ALA A 121 27.83 -11.19 7.92
C ALA A 121 29.34 -11.07 8.15
N THR A 122 29.72 -10.02 8.85
CA THR A 122 31.06 -9.83 9.39
C THR A 122 30.96 -9.62 10.89
N ILE A 123 32.10 -9.56 11.57
CA ILE A 123 32.16 -9.23 13.00
C ILE A 123 31.59 -7.84 13.33
N SER A 124 31.49 -6.95 12.34
CA SER A 124 31.02 -5.57 12.50
C SER A 124 29.67 -5.29 11.82
N SER A 125 29.21 -6.17 10.93
CA SER A 125 28.06 -5.91 10.05
C SER A 125 27.17 -7.15 9.93
N LYS A 126 25.86 -6.95 10.06
CA LYS A 126 24.86 -8.03 9.93
C LYS A 126 24.81 -8.54 8.47
N GLY A 127 24.51 -9.83 8.30
CA GLY A 127 24.39 -10.49 7.00
C GLY A 127 24.10 -11.99 7.11
N PHE A 128 24.23 -12.74 6.02
CA PHE A 128 24.12 -14.20 6.04
C PHE A 128 25.42 -14.89 6.45
N VAL A 129 25.32 -16.04 7.11
CA VAL A 129 26.47 -16.87 7.54
C VAL A 129 26.21 -18.33 7.15
N GLN A 130 27.24 -19.00 6.64
CA GLN A 130 27.18 -20.45 6.38
C GLN A 130 27.54 -21.23 7.66
N LEU A 131 26.95 -22.40 7.84
CA LEU A 131 27.21 -23.24 9.00
C LEU A 131 28.26 -24.31 8.70
N ASN A 132 29.20 -24.53 9.63
CA ASN A 132 30.25 -25.55 9.52
C ASN A 132 30.26 -26.47 10.76
N SER A 133 30.41 -27.77 10.52
CA SER A 133 30.43 -28.81 11.57
C SER A 133 31.82 -29.43 11.83
N SER A 134 32.86 -28.94 11.16
CA SER A 134 34.25 -29.34 11.40
C SER A 134 34.82 -28.71 12.67
N ILE A 135 35.77 -29.39 13.32
CA ILE A 135 36.38 -28.96 14.60
C ILE A 135 37.79 -28.36 14.44
N ASP A 136 38.31 -28.40 13.22
CA ASP A 136 39.65 -28.01 12.81
C ASP A 136 39.63 -26.96 11.68
N SER A 137 38.47 -26.36 11.40
CA SER A 137 38.34 -25.33 10.37
C SER A 137 38.94 -24.01 10.83
N ASN A 138 39.61 -23.31 9.90
CA ASN A 138 40.16 -21.97 10.07
C ASN A 138 39.33 -20.89 9.33
N LEU A 139 38.12 -21.22 8.87
CA LEU A 139 37.26 -20.28 8.15
C LEU A 139 36.58 -19.32 9.13
N GLU A 140 36.83 -18.01 8.97
CA GLU A 140 36.26 -16.96 9.82
C GLU A 140 34.88 -16.48 9.35
N ASN A 141 34.45 -16.90 8.14
CA ASN A 141 33.18 -16.51 7.53
C ASN A 141 32.06 -17.54 7.72
N GLN A 142 32.27 -18.52 8.61
CA GLN A 142 31.30 -19.58 8.89
C GLN A 142 31.06 -19.69 10.40
N ALA A 143 29.83 -19.98 10.80
CA ALA A 143 29.48 -20.22 12.20
C ALA A 143 29.59 -21.72 12.52
N ALA A 144 30.16 -22.04 13.68
CA ALA A 144 30.22 -23.40 14.19
C ALA A 144 28.82 -23.92 14.55
N THR A 145 28.48 -25.13 14.12
CA THR A 145 27.24 -25.80 14.54
C THR A 145 27.35 -26.34 15.96
N PRO A 146 26.22 -26.59 16.65
CA PRO A 146 26.22 -27.29 17.94
C PRO A 146 26.95 -28.64 17.90
N LEU A 147 26.98 -29.31 16.75
CA LEU A 147 27.72 -30.54 16.54
C LEU A 147 29.24 -30.34 16.64
N ALA A 148 29.79 -29.30 16.02
CA ALA A 148 31.22 -28.97 16.12
C ALA A 148 31.61 -28.59 17.56
N VAL A 149 30.77 -27.77 18.20
CA VAL A 149 30.96 -27.34 19.59
C VAL A 149 30.90 -28.53 20.55
N LYS A 150 29.96 -29.46 20.35
CA LYS A 150 29.88 -30.68 21.18
C LYS A 150 31.10 -31.58 20.97
N LYS A 151 31.53 -31.81 19.72
CA LYS A 151 32.70 -32.66 19.42
C LYS A 151 33.98 -32.10 20.02
N THR A 152 34.21 -30.78 19.93
CA THR A 152 35.37 -30.12 20.55
C THR A 152 35.32 -30.23 22.07
N TYR A 153 34.15 -30.02 22.68
CA TYR A 153 33.97 -30.19 24.12
C TYR A 153 34.24 -31.63 24.58
N ASP A 154 33.67 -32.62 23.89
CA ASP A 154 33.87 -34.05 24.21
C ASP A 154 35.36 -34.43 24.07
N LEU A 155 36.05 -33.95 23.03
CA LEU A 155 37.48 -34.15 22.82
C LEU A 155 38.32 -33.51 23.95
N ALA A 156 38.01 -32.27 24.33
CA ALA A 156 38.69 -31.57 25.41
C ALA A 156 38.48 -32.27 26.76
N ASN A 157 37.25 -32.68 27.08
CA ASN A 157 36.93 -33.41 28.30
C ASN A 157 37.65 -34.78 28.35
N GLY A 158 37.75 -35.46 27.21
CA GLY A 158 38.55 -36.68 27.07
C GLY A 158 40.05 -36.46 27.33
N ALA A 159 40.61 -35.36 26.83
CA ALA A 159 42.01 -35.00 27.08
C ALA A 159 42.28 -34.68 28.56
N VAL A 160 41.39 -33.92 29.20
CA VAL A 160 41.47 -33.61 30.64
C VAL A 160 41.41 -34.88 31.48
N LYS A 161 40.48 -35.80 31.17
CA LYS A 161 40.39 -37.08 31.85
C LYS A 161 41.70 -37.89 31.71
N LYS A 162 42.25 -37.95 30.49
CA LYS A 162 43.52 -38.66 30.23
C LYS A 162 44.68 -38.05 31.03
N ALA A 163 44.75 -36.72 31.13
CA ALA A 163 45.77 -36.04 31.93
C ALA A 163 45.63 -36.37 33.42
N ASN A 164 44.40 -36.35 33.96
CA ASN A 164 44.14 -36.73 35.35
C ASN A 164 44.50 -38.18 35.64
N ASP A 165 44.15 -39.10 34.74
CA ASP A 165 44.51 -40.52 34.86
C ASP A 165 46.04 -40.71 34.86
N LEU A 166 46.78 -39.94 34.04
CA LEU A 166 48.24 -39.95 34.01
C LEU A 166 48.87 -39.34 35.28
N MET A 167 48.31 -38.26 35.83
CA MET A 167 48.77 -37.66 37.10
C MET A 167 48.58 -38.63 38.26
N ALA A 168 47.43 -39.30 38.34
CA ALA A 168 47.16 -40.32 39.35
C ALA A 168 48.11 -41.53 39.20
N ALA A 169 48.47 -41.90 37.97
CA ALA A 169 49.47 -42.95 37.72
C ALA A 169 50.88 -42.51 38.16
N HIS A 170 51.26 -41.26 37.90
CA HIS A 170 52.53 -40.70 38.37
C HIS A 170 52.61 -40.68 39.90
N GLU A 171 51.57 -40.22 40.60
CA GLU A 171 51.51 -40.21 42.06
C GLU A 171 51.69 -41.61 42.66
N LYS A 172 51.02 -42.63 42.08
CA LYS A 172 51.21 -44.03 42.47
C LYS A 172 52.63 -44.52 42.20
N SER A 173 53.27 -44.06 41.12
CA SER A 173 54.66 -44.40 40.81
C SER A 173 55.67 -43.71 41.72
N THR A 174 55.36 -42.55 42.30
CA THR A 174 56.26 -41.87 43.25
C THR A 174 56.27 -42.47 44.66
N ASN A 175 55.35 -43.39 44.97
CA ASN A 175 55.35 -44.18 46.22
C ASN A 175 56.39 -45.32 46.20
N HIS A 176 57.63 -45.06 45.78
CA HIS A 176 58.72 -46.02 45.99
C HIS A 176 59.28 -45.86 47.39
N PRO A 177 59.61 -46.97 48.09
CA PRO A 177 60.26 -46.89 49.39
C PRO A 177 61.57 -46.12 49.28
N GLY A 178 61.92 -45.38 50.33
CA GLY A 178 63.22 -44.71 50.43
C GLY A 178 64.36 -45.72 50.21
N ALA A 179 65.43 -45.29 49.54
CA ALA A 179 66.59 -46.14 49.30
C ALA A 179 67.17 -46.65 50.63
N THR A 180 67.47 -47.94 50.70
CA THR A 180 68.17 -48.53 51.86
C THR A 180 69.48 -49.16 51.40
N THR A 181 70.34 -49.55 52.35
CA THR A 181 71.57 -50.29 52.05
C THR A 181 71.33 -51.69 51.46
N LYS A 182 70.08 -52.17 51.47
CA LYS A 182 69.67 -53.49 50.96
C LYS A 182 68.72 -53.43 49.76
N SER A 183 68.17 -52.26 49.43
CA SER A 183 67.18 -52.11 48.35
C SER A 183 67.28 -50.76 47.65
N LYS A 184 67.17 -50.79 46.31
CA LYS A 184 67.10 -49.59 45.48
C LYS A 184 65.81 -48.81 45.77
N GLY A 185 65.88 -47.49 45.83
CA GLY A 185 64.76 -46.57 46.09
C GLY A 185 65.13 -45.12 45.79
N PHE A 186 64.24 -44.17 46.10
CA PHE A 186 64.57 -42.73 45.98
C PHE A 186 65.37 -42.25 47.20
N VAL A 187 66.42 -41.48 46.98
CA VAL A 187 67.23 -40.85 48.03
C VAL A 187 66.73 -39.43 48.24
N GLN A 188 66.20 -39.12 49.42
CA GLN A 188 65.92 -37.74 49.82
C GLN A 188 67.21 -37.10 50.34
N LEU A 189 67.70 -36.08 49.65
CA LEU A 189 68.85 -35.30 50.09
C LEU A 189 68.37 -34.20 51.03
N ASN A 190 68.68 -34.32 52.33
CA ASN A 190 68.47 -33.26 53.30
C ASN A 190 69.70 -32.33 53.31
N SER A 191 69.50 -31.03 53.10
CA SER A 191 70.57 -30.03 53.19
C SER A 191 70.74 -29.46 54.61
N SER A 192 70.32 -30.19 55.65
CA SER A 192 70.55 -29.77 57.03
C SER A 192 72.00 -30.05 57.42
N THR A 193 72.73 -29.00 57.78
CA THR A 193 74.14 -29.02 58.18
C THR A 193 74.40 -29.55 59.59
N ASP A 194 73.50 -30.37 60.16
CA ASP A 194 73.69 -30.94 61.50
C ASP A 194 74.20 -32.38 61.40
N SER A 195 75.53 -32.50 61.35
CA SER A 195 76.25 -33.72 61.64
C SER A 195 76.30 -33.93 63.15
N ASN A 196 75.55 -34.90 63.69
CA ASN A 196 75.96 -35.55 64.92
C ASN A 196 75.78 -37.06 64.81
N LEU A 197 76.90 -37.74 64.55
CA LEU A 197 77.10 -39.15 64.84
C LEU A 197 77.07 -39.33 66.36
N GLU A 198 76.17 -40.15 66.87
CA GLU A 198 76.39 -40.85 68.14
C GLU A 198 75.85 -42.27 68.05
N ASN A 199 76.73 -43.13 67.54
CA ASN A 199 76.98 -44.50 67.94
C ASN A 199 76.19 -45.00 69.16
N GLN A 200 75.25 -45.95 68.98
CA GLN A 200 74.93 -46.95 70.00
C GLN A 200 74.66 -48.32 69.35
N ALA A 201 75.12 -49.32 70.10
CA ALA A 201 75.40 -50.71 69.74
C ALA A 201 74.19 -51.57 69.37
#